data_AF-A0A349AXH8-F1
#
_entry.id   AF-A0A349AXH8-F1
#
_cell.length_a   1.000
_cell.length_b   1.000
_cell.length_c   1.000
_cell.angle_alpha   90.00
_cell.angle_beta   90.00
_cell.angle_gamma   90.00
#
_symmetry.space_group_name_H-M   'P 1'
#
loop_
_entity.id
_entity.type
_entity.pdbx_description
1 polymer ?
#
loop_
_entity_poly.entity_id
_entity_poly.type
_entity_poly.pdbx_seq_one_letter_code
_entity_poly.pdbx_strand_id
1 'polypeptide(L)'
;MVTTLADGNWHGMTASSFSSVSADPPLVSVCLLKGIYTHDLIATSGVFGINILAADQTELGKRFAGMIPDITDRFEGVDCHTSETGVPLFDHALAWIDCRVGLDE
;
A
#
# COMPACT_ATOMS: atom_id res chain seq x y z
N MET A 1 -0.22 5.78 -0.50
CA MET A 1 -1.07 4.61 -0.83
C MET A 1 -0.47 3.38 -0.19
N VAL A 2 -1.30 2.49 0.33
CA VAL A 2 -0.86 1.26 1.01
C VAL A 2 -1.26 0.07 0.15
N THR A 3 -0.34 -0.85 -0.09
CA THR A 3 -0.54 -2.07 -0.86
C THR A 3 -0.18 -3.31 -0.05
N THR A 4 -0.67 -4.48 -0.46
CA THR A 4 -0.29 -5.77 0.12
C THR A 4 -0.49 -6.89 -0.91
N LEU A 5 0.10 -8.05 -0.63
CA LEU A 5 -0.06 -9.30 -1.37
C LEU A 5 -0.69 -10.31 -0.42
N ALA A 6 -1.88 -10.81 -0.74
CA ALA A 6 -2.57 -11.81 0.04
C ALA A 6 -3.26 -12.80 -0.90
N ASP A 7 -3.18 -14.10 -0.58
CA ASP A 7 -3.77 -15.18 -1.38
C ASP A 7 -3.39 -15.13 -2.88
N GLY A 8 -2.16 -14.69 -3.18
CA GLY A 8 -1.65 -14.54 -4.55
C GLY A 8 -2.20 -13.32 -5.31
N ASN A 9 -2.99 -12.46 -4.67
CA ASN A 9 -3.60 -11.28 -5.28
C ASN A 9 -3.05 -9.99 -4.68
N TRP A 10 -2.94 -8.97 -5.53
CA TRP A 10 -2.57 -7.63 -5.13
C TRP A 10 -3.77 -6.85 -4.61
N HIS A 11 -3.57 -6.15 -3.50
CA HIS A 11 -4.56 -5.31 -2.88
C HIS A 11 -3.96 -3.95 -2.57
N GLY A 12 -4.80 -2.91 -2.58
CA GLY A 12 -4.34 -1.57 -2.25
C GLY A 12 -5.47 -0.62 -1.88
N MET A 13 -5.12 0.38 -1.09
CA MET A 13 -6.00 1.47 -0.73
C MET A 13 -5.26 2.79 -0.58
N THR A 14 -5.97 3.88 -0.83
CA THR A 14 -5.50 5.19 -0.44
C THR A 14 -5.59 5.34 1.08
N ALA A 15 -4.48 5.75 1.70
CA ALA A 15 -4.37 6.09 3.10
C ALA A 15 -3.47 7.32 3.23
N SER A 16 -3.77 8.19 4.20
CA SER A 16 -3.03 9.44 4.47
C SER A 16 -2.28 9.42 5.80
N SER A 17 -2.49 8.38 6.60
CA SER A 17 -1.92 8.18 7.94
C SER A 17 -0.61 7.38 7.84
N PHE A 18 0.46 8.07 7.45
CA PHE A 18 1.80 7.52 7.33
C PHE A 18 2.81 8.40 8.10
N SER A 19 3.75 7.77 8.80
CA SER A 19 4.87 8.48 9.44
C SER A 19 6.14 7.64 9.43
N SER A 20 7.29 8.31 9.30
CA SER A 20 8.59 7.75 9.68
C SER A 20 8.63 7.54 11.20
N VAL A 21 9.21 6.44 11.66
CA VAL A 21 9.34 6.08 13.08
C VAL A 21 10.81 6.07 13.50
N SER A 22 11.65 5.37 12.75
CA SER A 22 13.09 5.31 12.99
C SER A 22 13.85 5.22 11.66
N ALA A 23 15.06 5.80 11.61
CA ALA A 23 15.97 5.64 10.48
C ALA A 23 16.90 4.43 10.67
N ASP A 24 17.21 4.07 11.92
CA ASP A 24 18.07 2.95 12.27
C ASP A 24 17.53 2.22 13.52
N PRO A 25 16.95 1.01 13.38
CA PRO A 25 16.60 0.37 12.10
C PRO A 25 15.51 1.18 11.35
N PRO A 26 15.40 1.04 10.01
CA PRO A 26 14.38 1.74 9.23
C PRO A 26 12.99 1.23 9.60
N LEU A 27 12.18 2.10 10.21
CA LEU A 27 10.82 1.80 10.65
C LEU A 27 9.86 2.90 10.21
N VAL A 28 8.67 2.48 9.77
CA VAL A 28 7.55 3.35 9.44
C VAL A 28 6.27 2.84 10.08
N SER A 29 5.30 3.73 10.24
CA SER A 29 3.96 3.39 10.73
C SER A 29 2.90 3.80 9.71
N VAL A 30 1.87 2.97 9.61
CA VAL A 30 0.63 3.28 8.89
C VAL A 30 -0.56 2.96 9.78
N CYS A 31 -1.53 3.87 9.87
CA CYS A 31 -2.75 3.65 10.65
C CYS A 31 -3.93 3.39 9.71
N LEU A 32 -4.46 2.17 9.72
CA LEU A 32 -5.65 1.81 8.95
C LEU A 32 -6.86 1.68 9.86
N LEU A 33 -8.05 2.01 9.35
CA LEU A 33 -9.28 1.79 10.09
C LEU A 33 -9.46 0.28 10.33
N LYS A 34 -9.66 -0.13 11.59
CA LYS A 34 -9.87 -1.55 11.92
C LYS A 34 -11.12 -2.09 11.23
N GLY A 35 -11.05 -3.32 10.73
CA GLY A 35 -12.16 -4.01 10.07
C GLY A 35 -12.41 -3.58 8.62
N ILE A 36 -11.56 -2.73 8.04
CA ILE A 36 -11.54 -2.57 6.58
C ILE A 36 -10.76 -3.72 5.96
N TYR A 37 -11.18 -4.13 4.77
CA TYR A 37 -10.62 -5.30 4.09
C TYR A 37 -9.09 -5.30 3.98
N THR A 38 -8.48 -4.18 3.56
CA THR A 38 -7.01 -4.08 3.42
C THR A 38 -6.27 -4.18 4.75
N HIS A 39 -6.86 -3.71 5.86
CA HIS A 39 -6.26 -3.88 7.19
C HIS A 39 -6.14 -5.35 7.54
N ASP A 40 -7.22 -6.12 7.33
CA ASP A 40 -7.26 -7.54 7.68
C ASP A 40 -6.29 -8.35 6.82
N LEU A 41 -6.17 -8.00 5.53
CA LEU A 41 -5.19 -8.63 4.63
C LEU A 41 -3.73 -8.34 5.01
N ILE A 42 -3.42 -7.12 5.47
CA ILE A 42 -2.06 -6.79 5.95
C ILE A 42 -1.76 -7.54 7.25
N ALA A 43 -2.74 -7.62 8.15
CA ALA A 43 -2.60 -8.33 9.41
C ALA A 43 -2.35 -9.84 9.19
N THR A 44 -2.94 -10.45 8.16
CA THR A 44 -2.73 -11.87 7.85
C THR A 44 -1.49 -12.14 6.99
N SER A 45 -1.20 -11.29 5.99
CA SER A 45 -0.05 -11.47 5.10
C SER A 45 1.28 -11.07 5.74
N GLY A 46 1.26 -10.17 6.72
CA GLY A 46 2.46 -9.67 7.40
C GLY A 46 3.35 -8.78 6.51
N VAL A 47 2.88 -8.36 5.34
CA VAL A 47 3.63 -7.53 4.40
C VAL A 47 2.77 -6.39 3.86
N PHE A 48 3.40 -5.24 3.63
CA PHE A 48 2.74 -4.10 3.01
C PHE A 48 3.73 -3.21 2.27
N GLY A 49 3.26 -2.57 1.21
CA GLY A 49 3.98 -1.53 0.49
C GLY A 49 3.41 -0.15 0.81
N ILE A 50 4.27 0.87 0.82
CA ILE A 50 3.86 2.27 0.83
C ILE A 50 4.30 2.90 -0.48
N ASN A 51 3.34 3.42 -1.24
CA ASN A 51 3.57 4.18 -2.47
C ASN A 51 3.22 5.65 -2.21
N ILE A 52 4.22 6.53 -2.18
CA ILE A 52 4.06 7.97 -1.97
C ILE A 52 3.73 8.61 -3.32
N LEU A 53 2.51 9.12 -3.46
CA LEU A 53 2.06 9.71 -4.72
C LEU A 53 2.53 11.16 -4.86
N ALA A 54 2.86 11.56 -6.08
CA ALA A 54 3.04 12.95 -6.47
C ALA A 54 1.69 13.68 -6.58
N ALA A 55 1.71 15.01 -6.56
CA ALA A 55 0.50 15.84 -6.54
C ALA A 55 -0.38 15.66 -7.79
N ASP A 56 0.24 15.39 -8.94
CA ASP A 56 -0.41 15.13 -10.22
C ASP A 56 -1.07 13.74 -10.30
N GLN A 57 -0.77 12.83 -9.37
CA GLN A 57 -1.33 11.47 -9.31
C GLN A 57 -2.66 11.39 -8.52
N THR A 58 -3.41 12.49 -8.48
CA THR A 58 -4.68 12.59 -7.76
C THR A 58 -5.70 11.56 -8.23
N GLU A 59 -5.76 11.28 -9.54
CA GLU A 59 -6.72 10.32 -10.10
C GLU A 59 -6.42 8.88 -9.66
N LEU A 60 -5.14 8.51 -9.61
CA LEU A 60 -4.70 7.23 -9.05
C LEU A 60 -5.06 7.13 -7.56
N GLY A 61 -4.91 8.23 -6.81
CA GLY A 61 -5.37 8.32 -5.43
C GLY A 61 -6.88 8.09 -5.29
N LYS A 62 -7.72 8.68 -6.14
CA LYS A 62 -9.18 8.47 -6.15
C LYS A 62 -9.57 7.03 -6.49
N ARG A 63 -8.90 6.44 -7.48
CA ARG A 63 -9.07 5.03 -7.87
C ARG A 63 -8.92 4.10 -6.67
N PHE A 64 -7.82 4.23 -5.95
CA PHE A 64 -7.54 3.41 -4.77
C PHE A 64 -8.28 3.86 -3.50
N ALA A 65 -8.92 5.03 -3.51
CA ALA A 65 -9.88 5.43 -2.49
C ALA A 65 -11.29 4.85 -2.73
N GLY A 66 -11.52 4.15 -3.84
CA GLY A 66 -12.85 3.65 -4.21
C GLY A 66 -13.82 4.76 -4.64
N MET A 67 -13.30 5.90 -5.10
CA MET A 67 -14.10 7.06 -5.51
C MET A 67 -14.48 7.04 -6.99
N ILE A 68 -13.92 6.10 -7.77
CA ILE A 68 -14.27 5.92 -9.18
C ILE A 68 -15.19 4.69 -9.28
N PRO A 69 -16.44 4.86 -9.77
CA PRO A 69 -17.39 3.75 -9.91
C PRO A 69 -16.92 2.75 -10.98
N ASP A 70 -17.47 1.53 -10.91
CA ASP A 70 -17.30 0.47 -11.92
C ASP A 70 -15.85 -0.04 -12.13
N ILE A 71 -14.90 0.34 -11.27
CA ILE A 71 -13.56 -0.24 -11.26
C ILE A 71 -13.57 -1.58 -10.50
N THR A 72 -13.43 -2.68 -11.24
CA THR A 72 -13.31 -4.04 -10.71
C THR A 72 -11.88 -4.41 -10.35
N ASP A 73 -10.90 -3.97 -11.15
CA ASP A 73 -9.47 -4.13 -10.88
C ASP A 73 -8.82 -2.75 -10.75
N ARG A 74 -8.24 -2.47 -9.57
CA ARG A 74 -7.60 -1.18 -9.28
C ARG A 74 -6.16 -1.11 -9.80
N PHE A 75 -5.56 -2.22 -10.19
CA PHE A 75 -4.20 -2.29 -10.72
C PHE A 75 -4.16 -2.36 -12.24
N GLU A 76 -5.28 -2.64 -12.92
CA GLU A 76 -5.35 -2.65 -14.39
C GLU A 76 -4.78 -1.35 -14.99
N GLY A 77 -3.75 -1.47 -15.82
CA GLY A 77 -3.08 -0.33 -16.46
C GLY A 77 -2.25 0.55 -15.51
N VAL A 78 -1.95 0.10 -14.30
CA VAL A 78 -0.99 0.75 -13.40
C VAL A 78 0.34 0.02 -13.49
N ASP A 79 1.39 0.73 -13.94
CA ASP A 79 2.73 0.17 -14.00
C ASP A 79 3.27 -0.09 -12.59
N CYS A 80 3.53 -1.37 -12.31
CA CYS A 80 3.97 -1.86 -11.02
C CYS A 80 5.12 -2.85 -11.17
N HIS A 81 6.02 -2.83 -10.20
CA HIS A 81 7.01 -3.87 -9.95
C HIS A 81 6.88 -4.39 -8.52
N THR A 82 7.68 -5.38 -8.16
CA THR A 82 7.79 -5.92 -6.81
C THR A 82 9.23 -5.90 -6.33
N SER A 83 9.42 -5.86 -5.01
CA SER A 83 10.72 -6.05 -4.35
C SER A 83 10.69 -7.33 -3.49
N GLU A 84 11.34 -7.34 -2.33
CA GLU A 84 11.56 -8.52 -1.48
C GLU A 84 10.27 -9.18 -0.96
N THR A 85 9.22 -8.41 -0.66
CA THR A 85 7.99 -8.99 -0.09
C THR A 85 6.96 -9.43 -1.12
N GLY A 86 7.15 -9.05 -2.39
CA GLY A 86 6.19 -9.32 -3.47
C GLY A 86 4.98 -8.37 -3.52
N VAL A 87 4.90 -7.37 -2.63
CA VAL A 87 3.85 -6.34 -2.69
C VAL A 87 4.04 -5.44 -3.92
N PRO A 88 2.95 -4.90 -4.50
CA PRO A 88 3.08 -4.03 -5.66
C PRO A 88 3.57 -2.63 -5.26
N LEU A 89 4.60 -2.20 -5.98
CA LEU A 89 5.24 -0.88 -5.89
C LEU A 89 5.06 -0.17 -7.23
N PHE A 90 4.63 1.08 -7.20
CA PHE A 90 4.30 1.83 -8.40
C PHE A 90 5.55 2.46 -9.01
N ASP A 91 5.77 2.21 -10.29
CA ASP A 91 6.96 2.67 -11.03
C ASP A 91 7.06 4.21 -11.05
N HIS A 92 5.90 4.87 -11.05
CA HIS A 92 5.78 6.32 -11.14
C HIS A 92 5.43 6.99 -9.80
N ALA A 93 5.45 6.27 -8.67
CA ALA A 93 5.33 6.93 -7.37
C ALA A 93 6.57 7.82 -7.10
N LEU A 94 6.40 8.89 -6.31
CA LEU A 94 7.50 9.76 -5.88
C LEU A 94 8.57 8.97 -5.11
N ALA A 95 8.11 8.02 -4.29
CA ALA A 95 8.93 7.06 -3.58
C ALA A 95 8.07 5.87 -3.17
N TRP A 96 8.73 4.76 -2.87
CA TRP A 96 8.08 3.58 -2.31
C TRP A 96 8.90 2.97 -1.16
N ILE A 97 8.23 2.21 -0.30
CA ILE A 97 8.84 1.48 0.81
C ILE A 97 8.23 0.09 0.86
N ASP A 98 9.09 -0.94 0.91
CA ASP A 98 8.70 -2.34 1.03
C ASP A 98 8.85 -2.79 2.49
N CYS A 99 7.77 -3.23 3.13
CA CYS A 99 7.71 -3.44 4.58
C CYS A 99 7.21 -4.83 4.98
N ARG A 100 7.77 -5.34 6.08
CA ARG A 100 7.17 -6.40 6.89
C ARG A 100 6.51 -5.77 8.12
N VAL A 101 5.37 -6.32 8.54
CA VAL A 101 4.72 -5.91 9.78
C VAL A 101 5.64 -6.27 10.94
N GLY A 102 5.97 -5.28 11.78
CA GLY A 102 6.69 -5.53 13.03
C GLY A 102 5.85 -6.43 13.91
N LEU A 103 6.40 -7.58 14.31
CA LEU A 103 5.77 -8.42 15.32
C LEU A 103 5.97 -7.73 16.67
N ASP A 104 4.89 -7.44 17.37
CA ASP A 104 4.97 -7.22 18.82
C ASP A 104 5.44 -8.55 19.43
N GLU A 105 6.61 -8.58 20.08
CA GLU A 105 6.97 -9.66 21.03
C GLU A 105 6.12 -9.58 22.29
#